data_AF-A0AAD3HSI0-F1
#
_entry.id   AF-A0AAD3HSI0-F1
#
_cell.length_a   1.000
_cell.length_b   1.000
_cell.length_c   1.000
_cell.angle_alpha   90.00
_cell.angle_beta   90.00
_cell.angle_gamma   90.00
#
_symmetry.space_group_name_H-M   'P 1'
#
loop_
_entity.id
_entity.type
_entity.pdbx_description
1 polymer ?
#
loop_
_entity_poly.entity_id
_entity_poly.type
_entity_poly.pdbx_seq_one_letter_code
_entity_poly.pdbx_strand_id
1 'polypeptide(L)'
;MAQSAVDSGRQRSLLQNAQTLVAELRALPLDPATTRASYPRMFELVRMVKRYSEATAALPADETRAMWEQRGQWLQEEVAGLAQERIYSPDQQQYWLNLLLLLFAGAEACDRALREKLELDIAHQSQSRQLAELRGQLEAARSEAQEAAQRTCIPPALSEELLSLRSEVAVLRGELERGREQAAAAQQQAQLLAAERDSLREQLEGLRGELAALNNTANSRLEVIQQLMQRAESSSCQGQAAAAELSRLHAHCRTLSVNLETNAKVIEKLAQLNSELMDSLNAATATAEARARQLQQQQQGGGSSSPQEEAAGGFGGSRSGGGGEEAEAGPSLASSLFWGQRNG
;
A
#
# COMPACT_ATOMS: atom_id res chain seq x y z
N MET A 1 -47.67 -23.15 67.17
CA MET A 1 -49.02 -22.54 67.09
C MET A 1 -49.75 -22.81 65.77
N ALA A 2 -49.08 -22.84 64.61
CA ALA A 2 -49.76 -23.11 63.33
C ALA A 2 -50.42 -24.52 63.22
N GLN A 3 -49.78 -25.57 63.75
CA GLN A 3 -50.36 -26.92 63.75
C GLN A 3 -51.64 -27.04 64.59
N SER A 4 -51.68 -26.45 65.79
CA SER A 4 -52.87 -26.55 66.66
C SER A 4 -54.11 -25.85 66.07
N ALA A 5 -53.91 -24.79 65.27
CA ALA A 5 -54.99 -24.13 64.53
C ALA A 5 -55.55 -25.03 63.40
N VAL A 6 -54.66 -25.71 62.65
CA VAL A 6 -55.05 -26.64 61.57
C VAL A 6 -55.78 -27.86 62.12
N ASP A 7 -55.31 -28.42 63.23
CA ASP A 7 -55.94 -29.59 63.87
C ASP A 7 -57.36 -29.25 64.34
N SER A 8 -57.56 -28.06 64.92
CA SER A 8 -58.87 -27.54 65.34
C SER A 8 -59.88 -27.39 64.19
N GLY A 9 -59.39 -27.09 62.98
CA GLY A 9 -60.22 -26.99 61.78
C GLY A 9 -60.74 -28.37 61.34
N ARG A 10 -59.90 -29.40 61.43
CA ARG A 10 -60.28 -30.79 61.11
C ARG A 10 -61.35 -31.31 62.05
N GLN A 11 -61.25 -31.09 63.36
CA GLN A 11 -62.27 -31.52 64.32
C GLN A 11 -63.61 -30.81 64.09
N ARG A 12 -63.61 -29.50 63.78
CA ARG A 12 -64.83 -28.76 63.42
C ARG A 12 -65.51 -29.34 62.20
N SER A 13 -64.74 -29.62 61.14
CA SER A 13 -65.29 -30.19 59.90
C SER A 13 -65.89 -31.58 60.14
N LEU A 14 -65.20 -32.45 60.90
CA LEU A 14 -65.70 -33.78 61.25
C LEU A 14 -66.99 -33.70 62.09
N LEU A 15 -67.02 -32.81 63.09
CA LEU A 15 -68.20 -32.59 63.92
C LEU A 15 -69.40 -32.09 63.08
N GLN A 16 -69.18 -31.10 62.22
CA GLN A 16 -70.23 -30.54 61.37
C GLN A 16 -70.78 -31.58 60.39
N ASN A 17 -69.91 -32.37 59.77
CA ASN A 17 -70.31 -33.46 58.86
C ASN A 17 -71.10 -34.55 59.62
N ALA A 18 -70.67 -34.90 60.84
CA ALA A 18 -71.39 -35.85 61.69
C ALA A 18 -72.78 -35.33 62.08
N GLN A 19 -72.89 -34.07 62.50
CA GLN A 19 -74.17 -33.43 62.81
C GLN A 19 -75.11 -33.37 61.60
N THR A 20 -74.55 -33.14 60.41
CA THR A 20 -75.33 -33.14 59.15
C THR A 20 -75.90 -34.53 58.87
N LEU A 21 -75.09 -35.60 58.98
CA LEU A 21 -75.59 -36.97 58.83
C LEU A 21 -76.60 -37.35 59.92
N VAL A 22 -76.41 -36.91 61.16
CA VAL A 22 -77.39 -37.12 62.24
C VAL A 22 -78.73 -36.48 61.86
N ALA A 23 -78.72 -35.24 61.37
CA ALA A 23 -79.93 -34.55 60.94
C ALA A 23 -80.61 -35.26 59.75
N GLU A 24 -79.84 -35.67 58.74
CA GLU A 24 -80.33 -36.46 57.61
C GLU A 24 -80.96 -37.79 58.07
N LEU A 25 -80.29 -38.50 58.98
CA LEU A 25 -80.78 -39.77 59.52
C LEU A 25 -82.04 -39.59 60.38
N ARG A 26 -82.19 -38.50 61.13
CA ARG A 26 -83.43 -38.20 61.89
C ARG A 26 -84.59 -37.81 60.97
N ALA A 27 -84.31 -37.20 59.83
CA ALA A 27 -85.34 -36.77 58.88
C ALA A 27 -85.98 -37.94 58.11
N LEU A 28 -85.30 -39.10 58.03
CA LEU A 28 -85.86 -40.29 57.38
C LEU A 28 -87.02 -40.88 58.19
N PRO A 29 -88.14 -41.28 57.56
CA PRO A 29 -89.25 -41.95 58.26
C PRO A 29 -88.81 -43.28 58.89
N LEU A 30 -89.55 -43.77 59.88
CA LEU A 30 -89.23 -45.00 60.64
C LEU A 30 -89.90 -46.26 60.06
N ASP A 31 -90.20 -46.28 58.76
CA ASP A 31 -90.76 -47.46 58.11
C ASP A 31 -89.68 -48.51 57.81
N PRO A 32 -90.05 -49.80 57.63
CA PRO A 32 -89.07 -50.88 57.47
C PRO A 32 -88.16 -50.72 56.24
N ALA A 33 -88.64 -50.11 55.16
CA ALA A 33 -87.87 -49.95 53.93
C ALA A 33 -86.80 -48.86 54.07
N THR A 34 -87.17 -47.70 54.60
CA THR A 34 -86.22 -46.60 54.84
C THR A 34 -85.25 -46.91 55.98
N THR A 35 -85.69 -47.65 56.99
CA THR A 35 -84.81 -48.12 58.08
C THR A 35 -83.67 -48.97 57.53
N ARG A 36 -83.97 -49.91 56.62
CA ARG A 36 -82.94 -50.69 55.92
C ARG A 36 -82.02 -49.83 55.06
N ALA A 37 -82.58 -48.86 54.34
CA ALA A 37 -81.80 -47.93 53.52
C ALA A 37 -80.91 -46.97 54.36
N SER A 38 -81.24 -46.77 55.65
CA SER A 38 -80.50 -45.89 56.56
C SER A 38 -79.23 -46.53 57.14
N TYR A 39 -79.12 -47.86 57.18
CA TYR A 39 -77.98 -48.55 57.80
C TYR A 39 -76.61 -48.18 57.21
N PRO A 40 -76.42 -48.11 55.87
CA PRO A 40 -75.16 -47.65 55.31
C PRO A 40 -74.73 -46.26 55.82
N ARG A 41 -75.69 -45.32 55.89
CA ARG A 41 -75.47 -43.96 56.42
C ARG A 41 -75.17 -43.96 57.92
N MET A 42 -75.79 -44.85 58.69
CA MET A 42 -75.43 -45.03 60.10
C MET A 42 -73.99 -45.51 60.27
N PHE A 43 -73.50 -46.45 59.44
CA PHE A 43 -72.11 -46.90 59.49
C PHE A 43 -71.12 -45.81 59.04
N GLU A 44 -71.49 -44.97 58.08
CA GLU A 44 -70.72 -43.76 57.74
C GLU A 44 -70.61 -42.82 58.94
N LEU A 45 -71.71 -42.58 59.65
CA LEU A 45 -71.72 -41.77 60.86
C LEU A 45 -70.84 -42.38 61.97
N VAL A 46 -70.97 -43.68 62.26
CA VAL A 46 -70.12 -44.39 63.23
C VAL A 46 -68.63 -44.25 62.87
N ARG A 47 -68.28 -44.38 61.58
CA ARG A 47 -66.90 -44.17 61.10
C ARG A 47 -66.42 -42.74 61.31
N MET A 48 -67.26 -41.75 61.04
CA MET A 48 -66.90 -40.34 61.28
C MET A 48 -66.73 -40.05 62.77
N VAL A 49 -67.59 -40.57 63.63
CA VAL A 49 -67.46 -40.43 65.09
C VAL A 49 -66.18 -41.10 65.60
N LYS A 50 -65.85 -42.28 65.08
CA LYS A 50 -64.57 -42.94 65.39
C LYS A 50 -63.37 -42.09 64.94
N ARG A 51 -63.37 -41.61 63.68
CA ARG A 51 -62.33 -40.70 63.16
C ARG A 51 -62.22 -39.41 63.97
N TYR A 52 -63.34 -38.87 64.40
CA TYR A 52 -63.39 -37.70 65.28
C TYR A 52 -62.73 -38.00 66.63
N SER A 53 -63.04 -39.14 67.25
CA SER A 53 -62.41 -39.55 68.52
C SER A 53 -60.90 -39.77 68.38
N GLU A 54 -60.45 -40.42 67.30
CA GLU A 54 -59.02 -40.62 67.01
C GLU A 54 -58.31 -39.28 66.75
N ALA A 55 -58.93 -38.38 65.97
CA ALA A 55 -58.40 -37.04 65.72
C ALA A 55 -58.37 -36.18 66.99
N THR A 56 -59.27 -36.42 67.93
CA THR A 56 -59.29 -35.75 69.24
C THR A 56 -58.21 -36.33 70.16
N ALA A 57 -58.02 -37.65 70.17
CA ALA A 57 -56.97 -38.31 70.95
C ALA A 57 -55.55 -37.93 70.51
N ALA A 58 -55.38 -37.54 69.24
CA ALA A 58 -54.12 -37.03 68.69
C ALA A 58 -53.79 -35.60 69.12
N LEU A 59 -54.74 -34.85 69.71
CA LEU A 59 -54.48 -33.52 70.23
C LEU A 59 -53.60 -33.56 71.50
N PRO A 60 -52.84 -32.49 71.77
CA PRO A 60 -52.20 -32.28 73.06
C PRO A 60 -53.21 -32.36 74.22
N ALA A 61 -52.75 -32.84 75.39
CA ALA A 61 -53.57 -33.02 76.58
C ALA A 61 -53.85 -31.69 77.31
N ASP A 62 -54.53 -30.78 76.61
CA ASP A 62 -54.90 -29.45 77.12
C ASP A 62 -56.43 -29.32 77.26
N GLU A 63 -56.89 -28.20 77.84
CA GLU A 63 -58.33 -27.88 78.00
C GLU A 63 -59.12 -27.98 76.69
N THR A 64 -58.48 -27.68 75.56
CA THR A 64 -59.10 -27.77 74.23
C THR A 64 -59.46 -29.20 73.85
N ARG A 65 -58.61 -30.18 74.19
CA ARG A 65 -58.87 -31.59 73.93
C ARG A 65 -60.02 -32.10 74.79
N ALA A 66 -60.07 -31.74 76.08
CA ALA A 66 -61.15 -32.13 76.97
C ALA A 66 -62.53 -31.66 76.44
N MET A 67 -62.60 -30.42 75.92
CA MET A 67 -63.81 -29.90 75.29
C MET A 67 -64.23 -30.70 74.05
N TRP A 68 -63.28 -31.10 73.20
CA TRP A 68 -63.57 -31.94 72.04
C TRP A 68 -63.94 -33.38 72.42
N GLU A 69 -63.33 -33.96 73.46
CA GLU A 69 -63.68 -35.28 73.98
C GLU A 69 -65.13 -35.28 74.48
N GLN A 70 -65.53 -34.25 75.22
CA GLN A 70 -66.92 -34.09 75.67
C GLN A 70 -67.91 -34.03 74.49
N ARG A 71 -67.60 -33.25 73.45
CA ARG A 71 -68.42 -33.22 72.22
C ARG A 71 -68.45 -34.56 71.50
N GLY A 72 -67.36 -35.31 71.54
CA GLY A 72 -67.27 -36.66 71.00
C GLY A 72 -68.15 -37.66 71.73
N GLN A 73 -68.20 -37.58 73.06
CA GLN A 73 -69.10 -38.39 73.89
C GLN A 73 -70.56 -38.11 73.53
N TRP A 74 -70.93 -36.82 73.38
CA TRP A 74 -72.28 -36.45 72.97
C TRP A 74 -72.65 -37.02 71.60
N LEU A 75 -71.75 -36.96 70.61
CA LEU A 75 -71.97 -37.61 69.31
C LEU A 75 -72.13 -39.14 69.42
N GLN A 76 -71.36 -39.80 70.29
CA GLN A 76 -71.48 -41.24 70.51
C GLN A 76 -72.86 -41.61 71.08
N GLU A 77 -73.36 -40.82 72.04
CA GLU A 77 -74.70 -40.97 72.59
C GLU A 77 -75.78 -40.74 71.52
N GLU A 78 -75.64 -39.72 70.67
CA GLU A 78 -76.56 -39.48 69.56
C GLU A 78 -76.60 -40.65 68.58
N VAL A 79 -75.45 -41.24 68.24
CA VAL A 79 -75.36 -42.41 67.38
C VAL A 79 -76.03 -43.63 68.03
N ALA A 80 -75.81 -43.84 69.32
CA ALA A 80 -76.45 -44.92 70.06
C ALA A 80 -77.97 -44.75 70.11
N GLY A 81 -78.46 -43.52 70.33
CA GLY A 81 -79.88 -43.18 70.29
C GLY A 81 -80.50 -43.43 68.91
N LEU A 82 -79.85 -42.95 67.85
CA LEU A 82 -80.28 -43.20 66.47
C LEU A 82 -80.34 -44.70 66.15
N ALA A 83 -79.33 -45.46 66.55
CA ALA A 83 -79.33 -46.91 66.34
C ALA A 83 -80.49 -47.58 67.10
N GLN A 84 -80.73 -47.16 68.34
CA GLN A 84 -81.84 -47.67 69.14
C GLN A 84 -83.19 -47.35 68.49
N GLU A 85 -83.42 -46.12 68.05
CA GLU A 85 -84.64 -45.70 67.33
C GLU A 85 -84.87 -46.54 66.07
N ARG A 86 -83.80 -46.89 65.35
CA ARG A 86 -83.86 -47.65 64.09
C ARG A 86 -84.03 -49.15 64.28
N ILE A 87 -83.57 -49.70 65.41
CA ILE A 87 -83.71 -51.13 65.70
C ILE A 87 -85.04 -51.40 66.43
N TYR A 88 -85.50 -50.45 67.25
CA TYR A 88 -86.68 -50.63 68.09
C TYR A 88 -87.92 -50.93 67.27
N SER A 89 -88.60 -52.01 67.65
CA SER A 89 -89.92 -52.36 67.15
C SER A 89 -90.72 -52.96 68.31
N PRO A 90 -92.02 -52.64 68.43
CA PRO A 90 -92.87 -53.30 69.42
C PRO A 90 -93.02 -54.80 69.15
N ASP A 91 -92.79 -55.24 67.90
CA ASP A 91 -92.70 -56.66 67.54
C ASP A 91 -91.28 -57.19 67.74
N GLN A 92 -91.16 -58.22 68.59
CA GLN A 92 -89.89 -58.85 68.91
C GLN A 92 -89.22 -59.47 67.67
N GLN A 93 -89.98 -60.04 66.74
CA GLN A 93 -89.40 -60.63 65.52
C GLN A 93 -88.77 -59.55 64.65
N GLN A 94 -89.48 -58.43 64.47
CA GLN A 94 -88.99 -57.29 63.70
C GLN A 94 -87.77 -56.63 64.35
N TYR A 95 -87.71 -56.54 65.69
CA TYR A 95 -86.54 -56.06 66.43
C TYR A 95 -85.28 -56.89 66.10
N TRP A 96 -85.38 -58.22 66.23
CA TRP A 96 -84.25 -59.12 65.94
C TRP A 96 -83.84 -59.07 64.46
N LEU A 97 -84.82 -58.97 63.55
CA LEU A 97 -84.54 -58.82 62.12
C LEU A 97 -83.78 -57.52 61.83
N ASN A 98 -84.23 -56.38 62.38
CA ASN A 98 -83.56 -55.10 62.23
C ASN A 98 -82.13 -55.13 62.79
N LEU A 99 -81.94 -55.76 63.95
CA LEU A 99 -80.61 -55.94 64.54
C LEU A 99 -79.69 -56.78 63.64
N LEU A 100 -80.16 -57.90 63.11
CA LEU A 100 -79.40 -58.74 62.19
C LEU A 100 -79.03 -58.01 60.90
N LEU A 101 -79.99 -57.27 60.30
CA LEU A 101 -79.74 -56.49 59.10
C LEU A 101 -78.70 -55.38 59.34
N LEU A 102 -78.75 -54.72 60.50
CA LEU A 102 -77.73 -53.76 60.89
C LEU A 102 -76.35 -54.43 61.01
N LEU A 103 -76.25 -55.60 61.66
CA LEU A 103 -75.00 -56.34 61.77
C LEU A 103 -74.43 -56.76 60.40
N PHE A 104 -75.28 -57.24 59.48
CA PHE A 104 -74.86 -57.58 58.12
C PHE A 104 -74.40 -56.36 57.33
N ALA A 105 -75.13 -55.24 57.39
CA ALA A 105 -74.72 -53.99 56.76
C ALA A 105 -73.37 -53.50 57.32
N GLY A 106 -73.10 -53.72 58.61
CA GLY A 106 -71.81 -53.42 59.24
C GLY A 106 -70.69 -54.31 58.73
N ALA A 107 -70.94 -55.61 58.60
CA ALA A 107 -69.98 -56.56 58.04
C ALA A 107 -69.63 -56.20 56.58
N GLU A 108 -70.63 -55.89 55.75
CA GLU A 108 -70.42 -55.44 54.37
C GLU A 108 -69.63 -54.12 54.29
N ALA A 109 -69.95 -53.16 55.16
CA ALA A 109 -69.23 -51.90 55.19
C ALA A 109 -67.75 -52.13 55.56
N CYS A 110 -67.48 -52.99 56.54
CA CYS A 110 -66.12 -53.38 56.94
C CYS A 110 -65.36 -54.08 55.80
N ASP A 111 -66.01 -55.02 55.12
CA ASP A 111 -65.44 -55.74 53.98
C ASP A 111 -65.11 -54.79 52.81
N ARG A 112 -66.03 -53.87 52.47
CA ARG A 112 -65.77 -52.81 51.47
C ARG A 112 -64.55 -51.95 51.84
N ALA A 113 -64.46 -51.50 53.10
CA ALA A 113 -63.33 -50.69 53.54
C ALA A 113 -61.99 -51.46 53.54
N LEU A 114 -62.01 -52.76 53.81
CA LEU A 114 -60.81 -53.61 53.71
C LEU A 114 -60.36 -53.75 52.26
N ARG A 115 -61.29 -53.92 51.30
CA ARG A 115 -60.98 -53.94 49.87
C ARG A 115 -60.39 -52.61 49.40
N GLU A 116 -61.05 -51.49 49.70
CA GLU A 116 -60.55 -50.16 49.36
C GLU A 116 -59.16 -49.90 49.94
N LYS A 117 -58.93 -50.31 51.21
CA LYS A 117 -57.60 -50.19 51.83
C LYS A 117 -56.55 -51.02 51.09
N LEU A 118 -56.88 -52.26 50.71
CA LEU A 118 -55.96 -53.13 49.97
C LEU A 118 -55.67 -52.58 48.56
N GLU A 119 -56.66 -52.02 47.87
CA GLU A 119 -56.48 -51.33 46.59
C GLU A 119 -55.56 -50.10 46.74
N LEU A 120 -55.76 -49.30 47.78
CA LEU A 120 -54.88 -48.16 48.09
C LEU A 120 -53.46 -48.60 48.43
N ASP A 121 -53.28 -49.68 49.19
CA ASP A 121 -51.96 -50.23 49.52
C ASP A 121 -51.23 -50.73 48.25
N ILE A 122 -51.95 -51.41 47.34
CA ILE A 122 -51.41 -51.82 46.03
C ILE A 122 -51.04 -50.59 45.19
N ALA A 123 -51.91 -49.58 45.13
CA ALA A 123 -51.64 -48.35 44.40
C ALA A 123 -50.41 -47.62 44.96
N HIS A 124 -50.30 -47.49 46.28
CA HIS A 124 -49.15 -46.88 46.95
C HIS A 124 -47.85 -47.65 46.68
N GLN A 125 -47.89 -48.99 46.71
CA GLN A 125 -46.74 -49.82 46.35
C GLN A 125 -46.32 -49.62 44.89
N SER A 126 -47.29 -49.53 43.97
CA SER A 126 -47.00 -49.28 42.55
C SER A 126 -46.35 -47.91 42.33
N GLN A 127 -46.87 -46.86 42.97
CA GLN A 127 -46.28 -45.52 42.93
C GLN A 127 -44.88 -45.48 43.55
N SER A 128 -44.67 -46.19 44.66
CA SER A 128 -43.35 -46.30 45.29
C SER A 128 -42.32 -46.96 44.36
N ARG A 129 -42.73 -47.98 43.60
CA ARG A 129 -41.87 -48.61 42.58
C ARG A 129 -41.56 -47.66 41.43
N GLN A 130 -42.56 -46.94 40.92
CA GLN A 130 -42.37 -45.93 39.87
C GLN A 130 -41.41 -44.82 40.31
N LEU A 131 -41.54 -44.34 41.56
CA LEU A 131 -40.62 -43.34 42.12
C LEU A 131 -39.19 -43.89 42.27
N ALA A 132 -39.03 -45.14 42.68
CA ALA A 132 -37.71 -45.77 42.74
C ALA A 132 -37.09 -45.92 41.35
N GLU A 133 -37.87 -46.30 40.34
CA GLU A 133 -37.42 -46.40 38.96
C GLU A 133 -36.99 -45.05 38.38
N LEU A 134 -37.81 -44.00 38.56
CA LEU A 134 -37.47 -42.65 38.12
C LEU A 134 -36.22 -42.09 38.82
N ARG A 135 -36.02 -42.41 40.10
CA ARG A 135 -34.77 -42.07 40.82
C ARG A 135 -33.57 -42.77 40.21
N GLY A 136 -33.69 -44.07 39.91
CA GLY A 136 -32.63 -44.82 39.23
C GLY A 136 -32.30 -44.25 37.85
N GLN A 137 -33.31 -43.90 37.06
CA GLN A 137 -33.12 -43.25 35.75
C GLN A 137 -32.42 -41.89 35.88
N LEU A 138 -32.80 -41.10 36.88
CA LEU A 138 -32.19 -39.78 37.13
C LEU A 138 -30.73 -39.89 37.58
N GLU A 139 -30.40 -40.88 38.41
CA GLU A 139 -29.03 -41.18 38.82
C GLU A 139 -28.17 -41.64 37.63
N ALA A 140 -28.70 -42.55 36.79
CA ALA A 140 -28.03 -43.01 35.58
C ALA A 140 -27.77 -41.85 34.59
N ALA A 141 -28.78 -41.00 34.35
CA ALA A 141 -28.64 -39.82 33.49
C ALA A 141 -27.61 -38.81 34.05
N ARG A 142 -27.53 -38.65 35.38
CA ARG A 142 -26.50 -37.82 36.02
C ARG A 142 -25.11 -38.39 35.83
N SER A 143 -24.91 -39.70 35.99
CA SER A 143 -23.59 -40.32 35.73
C SER A 143 -23.18 -40.17 34.26
N GLU A 144 -24.10 -40.40 33.32
CA GLU A 144 -23.83 -40.22 31.89
C GLU A 144 -23.45 -38.76 31.55
N ALA A 145 -24.16 -37.78 32.15
CA ALA A 145 -23.84 -36.37 31.97
C ALA A 145 -22.45 -36.01 32.55
N GLN A 146 -22.06 -36.59 33.68
CA GLN A 146 -20.73 -36.40 34.26
C GLN A 146 -19.63 -37.01 33.40
N GLU A 147 -19.83 -38.22 32.87
CA GLU A 147 -18.89 -38.85 31.94
C GLU A 147 -18.75 -38.05 30.63
N ALA A 148 -19.87 -37.57 30.09
CA ALA A 148 -19.86 -36.71 28.90
C ALA A 148 -19.07 -35.42 29.16
N ALA A 149 -19.30 -34.77 30.31
CA ALA A 149 -18.56 -33.57 30.71
C ALA A 149 -17.05 -33.83 30.82
N GLN A 150 -16.64 -34.97 31.40
CA GLN A 150 -15.24 -35.36 31.50
C GLN A 150 -14.61 -35.61 30.12
N ARG A 151 -15.33 -36.23 29.18
CA ARG A 151 -14.84 -36.46 27.80
C ARG A 151 -14.67 -35.16 27.02
N THR A 152 -15.51 -34.15 27.27
CA THR A 152 -15.44 -32.85 26.59
C THR A 152 -14.49 -31.86 27.26
N CYS A 153 -14.07 -32.13 28.49
CA CYS A 153 -13.13 -31.28 29.21
C CYS A 153 -11.76 -31.37 28.53
N ILE A 154 -11.35 -30.28 27.88
CA ILE A 154 -9.99 -30.14 27.37
C ILE A 154 -9.07 -30.05 28.60
N PRO A 155 -8.09 -30.95 28.77
CA PRO A 155 -7.13 -30.87 29.85
C PRO A 155 -6.48 -29.48 29.91
N PRO A 156 -6.30 -28.87 31.10
CA PRO A 156 -5.74 -27.54 31.22
C PRO A 156 -4.35 -27.43 30.60
N ALA A 157 -3.54 -28.48 30.70
CA ALA A 157 -2.22 -28.55 30.05
C ALA A 157 -2.31 -28.38 28.52
N LEU A 158 -3.26 -29.04 27.85
CA LEU A 158 -3.46 -28.87 26.41
C LEU A 158 -3.96 -27.46 26.06
N SER A 159 -4.75 -26.83 26.94
CA SER A 159 -5.18 -25.45 26.73
C SER A 159 -4.02 -24.45 26.86
N GLU A 160 -3.10 -24.67 27.80
CA GLU A 160 -1.91 -23.85 27.99
C GLU A 160 -0.93 -24.04 26.81
N GLU A 161 -0.74 -25.27 26.35
CA GLU A 161 0.05 -25.57 25.14
C GLU A 161 -0.53 -24.91 23.88
N LEU A 162 -1.85 -24.91 23.71
CA LEU A 162 -2.48 -24.22 22.58
C LEU A 162 -2.30 -22.69 22.66
N LEU A 163 -2.32 -22.12 23.87
CA LEU A 163 -2.07 -20.70 24.07
C LEU A 163 -0.60 -20.33 23.84
N SER A 164 0.35 -21.17 24.26
CA SER A 164 1.78 -20.96 24.00
C SER A 164 2.10 -21.08 22.51
N LEU A 165 1.58 -22.10 21.82
CA LEU A 165 1.75 -22.24 20.38
C LEU A 165 1.14 -21.05 19.62
N ARG A 166 -0.01 -20.54 20.07
CA ARG A 166 -0.64 -19.36 19.48
C ARG A 166 0.21 -18.10 19.67
N SER A 167 0.87 -17.93 20.82
CA SER A 167 1.75 -16.79 21.06
C SER A 167 3.04 -16.90 20.25
N GLU A 168 3.64 -18.09 20.14
CA GLU A 168 4.80 -18.35 19.27
C GLU A 168 4.49 -18.05 17.80
N VAL A 169 3.34 -18.51 17.29
CA VAL A 169 2.90 -18.20 15.91
C VAL A 169 2.73 -16.68 15.69
N ALA A 170 2.24 -15.94 16.69
CA ALA A 170 2.11 -14.49 16.59
C ALA A 170 3.48 -13.80 16.53
N VAL A 171 4.45 -14.25 17.33
CA VAL A 171 5.83 -13.72 17.33
C VAL A 171 6.50 -14.00 15.98
N LEU A 172 6.43 -15.24 15.48
CA LEU A 172 7.02 -15.63 14.20
C LEU A 172 6.41 -14.85 13.01
N ARG A 173 5.11 -14.55 13.06
CA ARG A 173 4.47 -13.68 12.04
C ARG A 173 5.05 -12.26 12.08
N GLY A 174 5.24 -11.68 13.27
CA GLY A 174 5.85 -10.37 13.42
C GLY A 174 7.31 -10.34 12.94
N GLU A 175 8.08 -11.38 13.20
CA GLU A 175 9.45 -11.51 12.68
C GLU A 175 9.50 -11.64 11.15
N LEU A 176 8.57 -12.41 10.56
CA LEU A 176 8.44 -12.52 9.11
C LEU A 176 8.12 -11.17 8.45
N GLU A 177 7.20 -10.39 9.04
CA GLU A 177 6.85 -9.06 8.54
C GLU A 177 8.04 -8.09 8.60
N ARG A 178 8.76 -8.04 9.74
CA ARG A 178 10.00 -7.25 9.84
C ARG A 178 11.05 -7.68 8.82
N GLY A 179 11.20 -8.99 8.59
CA GLY A 179 12.12 -9.52 7.58
C GLY A 179 11.76 -9.07 6.16
N ARG A 180 10.46 -9.02 5.84
CA ARG A 180 9.97 -8.50 4.54
C ARG A 180 10.24 -7.01 4.38
N GLU A 181 10.02 -6.21 5.42
CA GLU A 181 10.33 -4.77 5.42
C GLU A 181 11.83 -4.52 5.22
N GLN A 182 12.69 -5.25 5.91
CA GLN A 182 14.14 -5.18 5.74
C GLN A 182 14.58 -5.56 4.33
N ALA A 183 14.00 -6.62 3.75
CA ALA A 183 14.27 -7.03 2.38
C ALA A 183 13.84 -5.97 1.36
N ALA A 184 12.67 -5.35 1.56
CA ALA A 184 12.18 -4.26 0.70
C ALA A 184 13.10 -3.03 0.78
N ALA A 185 13.54 -2.64 1.98
CA ALA A 185 14.49 -1.55 2.17
C ALA A 185 15.84 -1.84 1.50
N ALA A 186 16.36 -3.05 1.64
CA ALA A 186 17.61 -3.48 0.98
C ALA A 186 17.47 -3.45 -0.55
N GLN A 187 16.33 -3.87 -1.09
CA GLN A 187 16.06 -3.81 -2.54
C GLN A 187 16.02 -2.37 -3.04
N GLN A 188 15.41 -1.43 -2.30
CA GLN A 188 15.41 0.00 -2.62
C GLN A 188 16.83 0.58 -2.60
N GLN A 189 17.64 0.25 -1.59
CA GLN A 189 19.04 0.66 -1.53
C GLN A 189 19.85 0.14 -2.73
N ALA A 190 19.64 -1.13 -3.12
CA ALA A 190 20.30 -1.70 -4.29
C ALA A 190 19.91 -1.00 -5.60
N GLN A 191 18.65 -0.58 -5.75
CA GLN A 191 18.19 0.20 -6.89
C GLN A 191 18.83 1.59 -6.95
N LEU A 192 18.94 2.27 -5.80
CA LEU A 192 19.61 3.58 -5.71
C LEU A 192 21.09 3.46 -6.09
N LEU A 193 21.81 2.49 -5.53
CA LEU A 193 23.22 2.25 -5.87
C LEU A 193 23.41 1.88 -7.36
N ALA A 194 22.46 1.15 -7.95
CA ALA A 194 22.49 0.84 -9.38
C ALA A 194 22.32 2.11 -10.24
N ALA A 195 21.39 3.00 -9.87
CA ALA A 195 21.19 4.28 -10.54
C ALA A 195 22.41 5.21 -10.40
N GLU A 196 23.00 5.30 -9.20
CA GLU A 196 24.24 6.04 -8.96
C GLU A 196 25.40 5.51 -9.82
N ARG A 197 25.56 4.19 -9.90
CA ARG A 197 26.56 3.55 -10.76
C ARG A 197 26.37 3.92 -12.22
N ASP A 198 25.13 3.90 -12.71
CA ASP A 198 24.85 4.19 -14.11
C ASP A 198 25.05 5.69 -14.44
N SER A 199 24.68 6.59 -13.53
CA SER A 199 25.00 8.01 -13.64
C SER A 199 26.51 8.27 -13.68
N LEU A 200 27.29 7.60 -12.82
CA LEU A 200 28.76 7.71 -12.84
C LEU A 200 29.36 7.17 -14.14
N ARG A 201 28.77 6.14 -14.75
CA ARG A 201 29.20 5.64 -16.07
C ARG A 201 28.98 6.66 -17.17
N GLU A 202 27.80 7.29 -17.21
CA GLU A 202 27.49 8.35 -18.17
C GLU A 202 28.46 9.54 -18.01
N GLN A 203 28.76 9.95 -16.78
CA GLN A 203 29.75 11.01 -16.50
C GLN A 203 31.14 10.61 -17.01
N LEU A 204 31.58 9.37 -16.79
CA LEU A 204 32.87 8.88 -17.29
C LEU A 204 32.92 8.83 -18.82
N GLU A 205 31.83 8.45 -19.48
CA GLU A 205 31.73 8.47 -20.94
C GLU A 205 31.76 9.90 -21.49
N GLY A 206 31.06 10.84 -20.85
CA GLY A 206 31.12 12.26 -21.17
C GLY A 206 32.55 12.82 -21.07
N LEU A 207 33.23 12.58 -19.95
CA LEU A 207 34.63 13.00 -19.75
C LEU A 207 35.58 12.38 -20.76
N ARG A 208 35.38 11.12 -21.15
CA ARG A 208 36.16 10.48 -22.22
C ARG A 208 35.92 11.16 -23.58
N GLY A 209 34.68 11.53 -23.87
CA GLY A 209 34.32 12.30 -25.06
C GLY A 209 34.98 13.68 -25.10
N GLU A 210 34.94 14.42 -23.99
CA GLU A 210 35.63 15.71 -23.85
C GLU A 210 37.15 15.57 -24.04
N LEU A 211 37.76 14.55 -23.43
CA LEU A 211 39.19 14.27 -23.60
C LEU A 211 39.54 13.96 -25.06
N ALA A 212 38.72 13.16 -25.75
CA ALA A 212 38.91 12.87 -27.17
C ALA A 212 38.77 14.13 -28.04
N ALA A 213 37.80 14.99 -27.75
CA ALA A 213 37.63 16.27 -28.45
C ALA A 213 38.83 17.20 -28.22
N LEU A 214 39.30 17.33 -26.98
CA LEU A 214 40.51 18.10 -26.66
C LEU A 214 41.73 17.55 -27.40
N ASN A 215 41.91 16.23 -27.44
CA ASN A 215 43.01 15.62 -28.18
C ASN A 215 42.93 15.90 -29.70
N ASN A 216 41.74 15.84 -30.28
CA ASN A 216 41.53 16.21 -31.68
C ASN A 216 41.86 17.69 -31.94
N THR A 217 41.46 18.60 -31.04
CA THR A 217 41.83 20.02 -31.18
C THR A 217 43.33 20.26 -31.00
N ALA A 218 44.00 19.49 -30.16
CA ALA A 218 45.46 19.54 -30.00
C ALA A 218 46.15 19.06 -31.29
N ASN A 219 45.70 17.94 -31.86
CA ASN A 219 46.20 17.42 -33.14
C ASN A 219 45.98 18.40 -34.29
N SER A 220 44.79 18.98 -34.43
CA SER A 220 44.51 19.97 -35.47
C SER A 220 45.40 21.22 -35.31
N ARG A 221 45.67 21.65 -34.08
CA ARG A 221 46.59 22.77 -33.82
C ARG A 221 48.03 22.41 -34.22
N LEU A 222 48.48 21.18 -33.93
CA LEU A 222 49.80 20.70 -34.36
C LEU A 222 49.92 20.68 -35.89
N GLU A 223 48.88 20.25 -36.61
CA GLU A 223 48.84 20.29 -38.08
C GLU A 223 48.94 21.73 -38.61
N VAL A 224 48.21 22.68 -38.03
CA VAL A 224 48.30 24.10 -38.41
C VAL A 224 49.70 24.65 -38.15
N ILE A 225 50.32 24.34 -37.00
CA ILE A 225 51.70 24.74 -36.70
C ILE A 225 52.66 24.17 -37.75
N GLN A 226 52.52 22.88 -38.11
CA GLN A 226 53.34 22.26 -39.15
C GLN A 226 53.18 22.95 -40.51
N GLN A 227 51.94 23.27 -40.92
CA GLN A 227 51.68 23.99 -42.16
C GLN A 227 52.28 25.41 -42.16
N LEU A 228 52.15 26.13 -41.05
CA LEU A 228 52.76 27.46 -40.90
C LEU A 228 54.28 27.39 -40.93
N MET A 229 54.88 26.37 -40.33
CA MET A 229 56.32 26.13 -40.37
C MET A 229 56.79 25.88 -41.81
N GLN A 230 56.11 25.00 -42.56
CA GLN A 230 56.41 24.76 -43.98
C GLN A 230 56.23 26.01 -44.86
N ARG A 231 55.19 26.82 -44.59
CA ARG A 231 55.00 28.11 -45.28
C ARG A 231 56.11 29.12 -44.93
N ALA A 232 56.54 29.17 -43.68
CA ALA A 232 57.64 30.04 -43.26
C ALA A 232 58.97 29.59 -43.90
N GLU A 233 59.24 28.29 -43.96
CA GLU A 233 60.41 27.73 -44.64
C GLU A 233 60.39 28.05 -46.14
N SER A 234 59.27 27.80 -46.83
CA SER A 234 59.15 28.14 -48.27
C SER A 234 59.24 29.64 -48.53
N SER A 235 58.61 30.48 -47.70
CA SER A 235 58.75 31.94 -47.78
C SER A 235 60.18 32.39 -47.50
N SER A 236 60.90 31.73 -46.58
CA SER A 236 62.32 31.99 -46.31
C SER A 236 63.19 31.63 -47.52
N CYS A 237 62.97 30.46 -48.14
CA CYS A 237 63.65 30.07 -49.38
C CYS A 237 63.36 31.05 -50.54
N GLN A 238 62.11 31.50 -50.69
CA GLN A 238 61.74 32.53 -51.67
C GLN A 238 62.44 33.86 -51.37
N GLY A 239 62.49 34.28 -50.11
CA GLY A 239 63.21 35.49 -49.69
C GLY A 239 64.71 35.40 -49.95
N GLN A 240 65.33 34.25 -49.70
CA GLN A 240 66.74 33.99 -50.04
C GLN A 240 66.98 34.03 -51.55
N ALA A 241 66.08 33.45 -52.35
CA ALA A 241 66.15 33.51 -53.81
C ALA A 241 66.03 34.95 -54.32
N ALA A 242 65.07 35.73 -53.81
CA ALA A 242 64.90 37.14 -54.16
C ALA A 242 66.12 37.98 -53.74
N ALA A 243 66.72 37.72 -52.57
CA ALA A 243 67.95 38.37 -52.14
C ALA A 243 69.14 38.02 -53.05
N ALA A 244 69.23 36.77 -53.52
CA ALA A 244 70.22 36.33 -54.50
C ALA A 244 70.01 37.03 -55.87
N GLU A 245 68.76 37.20 -56.31
CA GLU A 245 68.45 37.97 -57.52
C GLU A 245 68.78 39.46 -57.38
N LEU A 246 68.43 40.09 -56.26
CA LEU A 246 68.77 41.49 -55.99
C LEU A 246 70.28 41.71 -55.99
N SER A 247 71.05 40.81 -55.37
CA SER A 247 72.51 40.89 -55.37
C SER A 247 73.09 40.69 -56.78
N ARG A 248 72.52 39.78 -57.58
CA ARG A 248 72.86 39.63 -59.01
C ARG A 248 72.54 40.89 -59.82
N LEU A 249 71.37 41.50 -59.62
CA LEU A 249 70.97 42.74 -60.28
C LEU A 249 71.86 43.91 -59.86
N HIS A 250 72.20 44.01 -58.58
CA HIS A 250 73.11 45.02 -58.05
C HIS A 250 74.51 44.87 -58.66
N ALA A 251 75.02 43.65 -58.79
CA ALA A 251 76.27 43.37 -59.49
C ALA A 251 76.19 43.82 -60.97
N HIS A 252 75.08 43.53 -61.66
CA HIS A 252 74.86 43.98 -63.04
C HIS A 252 74.81 45.51 -63.17
N CYS A 253 74.07 46.20 -62.30
CA CYS A 253 74.04 47.66 -62.25
C CYS A 253 75.43 48.25 -61.97
N ARG A 254 76.23 47.61 -61.10
CA ARG A 254 77.61 47.99 -60.84
C ARG A 254 78.48 47.83 -62.09
N THR A 255 78.35 46.73 -62.82
CA THR A 255 79.04 46.52 -64.10
C THR A 255 78.64 47.57 -65.14
N LEU A 256 77.34 47.86 -65.27
CA LEU A 256 76.85 48.93 -66.15
C LEU A 256 77.40 50.30 -65.74
N SER A 257 77.41 50.64 -64.45
CA SER A 257 77.97 51.89 -63.94
C SER A 257 79.46 52.01 -64.28
N VAL A 258 80.24 50.95 -64.09
CA VAL A 258 81.67 50.93 -64.47
C VAL A 258 81.83 51.08 -65.98
N ASN A 259 81.00 50.40 -66.78
CA ASN A 259 81.03 50.52 -68.25
C ASN A 259 80.64 51.92 -68.73
N LEU A 260 79.67 52.57 -68.10
CA LEU A 260 79.30 53.95 -68.40
C LEU A 260 80.42 54.91 -67.98
N GLU A 261 81.08 54.67 -66.85
CA GLU A 261 82.23 55.47 -66.41
C GLU A 261 83.44 55.30 -67.36
N THR A 262 83.73 54.08 -67.82
CA THR A 262 84.78 53.86 -68.83
C THR A 262 84.40 54.47 -70.17
N ASN A 263 83.14 54.34 -70.62
CA ASN A 263 82.68 55.01 -71.83
C ASN A 263 82.74 56.53 -71.70
N ALA A 264 82.39 57.09 -70.55
CA ALA A 264 82.54 58.52 -70.27
C ALA A 264 84.01 58.94 -70.37
N LYS A 265 84.95 58.17 -69.79
CA LYS A 265 86.40 58.41 -69.93
C LYS A 265 86.88 58.28 -71.38
N VAL A 266 86.33 57.35 -72.16
CA VAL A 266 86.63 57.20 -73.59
C VAL A 266 86.13 58.41 -74.37
N ILE A 267 84.90 58.88 -74.10
CA ILE A 267 84.34 60.10 -74.70
C ILE A 267 85.18 61.32 -74.32
N GLU A 268 85.59 61.44 -73.06
CA GLU A 268 86.44 62.52 -72.56
C GLU A 268 87.81 62.51 -73.25
N LYS A 269 88.42 61.34 -73.43
CA LYS A 269 89.63 61.18 -74.25
C LYS A 269 89.42 61.51 -75.72
N LEU A 270 88.30 61.12 -76.30
CA LEU A 270 87.96 61.47 -77.68
C LEU A 270 87.75 62.98 -77.82
N ALA A 271 87.14 63.63 -76.83
CA ALA A 271 86.99 65.08 -76.79
C ALA A 271 88.35 65.79 -76.66
N GLN A 272 89.26 65.29 -75.81
CA GLN A 272 90.64 65.76 -75.73
C GLN A 272 91.41 65.56 -77.05
N LEU A 273 91.34 64.38 -77.65
CA LEU A 273 91.95 64.12 -78.96
C LEU A 273 91.37 65.03 -80.04
N ASN A 274 90.07 65.30 -80.00
CA ASN A 274 89.42 66.21 -80.94
C ASN A 274 89.82 67.67 -80.67
N SER A 275 90.01 68.09 -79.42
CA SER A 275 90.57 69.40 -79.11
C SER A 275 92.04 69.51 -79.52
N GLU A 276 92.85 68.46 -79.32
CA GLU A 276 94.24 68.39 -79.80
C GLU A 276 94.30 68.39 -81.33
N LEU A 277 93.38 67.69 -82.00
CA LEU A 277 93.24 67.76 -83.46
C LEU A 277 92.81 69.15 -83.90
N MET A 278 91.86 69.78 -83.22
CA MET A 278 91.45 71.16 -83.52
C MET A 278 92.59 72.14 -83.24
N ASP A 279 93.37 71.97 -82.18
CA ASP A 279 94.52 72.82 -81.85
C ASP A 279 95.67 72.60 -82.83
N SER A 280 95.93 71.36 -83.24
CA SER A 280 96.92 71.06 -84.29
C SER A 280 96.48 71.53 -85.66
N LEU A 281 95.18 71.46 -85.97
CA LEU A 281 94.59 72.00 -87.19
C LEU A 281 94.61 73.52 -87.16
N ASN A 282 94.28 74.15 -86.03
CA ASN A 282 94.39 75.59 -85.81
C ASN A 282 95.85 76.07 -85.87
N ALA A 283 96.80 75.29 -85.36
CA ALA A 283 98.23 75.56 -85.48
C ALA A 283 98.70 75.38 -86.93
N ALA A 284 98.18 74.37 -87.65
CA ALA A 284 98.45 74.17 -89.07
C ALA A 284 97.86 75.30 -89.93
N THR A 285 96.64 75.78 -89.63
CA THR A 285 96.07 76.96 -90.29
C THR A 285 96.76 78.24 -89.87
N ALA A 286 97.18 78.42 -88.61
CA ALA A 286 97.95 79.57 -88.18
C ALA A 286 99.34 79.61 -88.83
N THR A 287 99.98 78.46 -89.04
CA THR A 287 101.25 78.37 -89.79
C THR A 287 101.03 78.55 -91.30
N ALA A 288 99.90 78.11 -91.85
CA ALA A 288 99.51 78.40 -93.23
C ALA A 288 99.17 79.90 -93.42
N GLU A 289 98.49 80.54 -92.48
CA GLU A 289 98.17 81.97 -92.47
C GLU A 289 99.43 82.82 -92.21
N ALA A 290 100.37 82.37 -91.39
CA ALA A 290 101.67 83.03 -91.22
C ALA A 290 102.50 82.97 -92.50
N ARG A 291 102.49 81.83 -93.23
CA ARG A 291 103.10 81.72 -94.56
C ARG A 291 102.37 82.56 -95.61
N ALA A 292 101.05 82.66 -95.53
CA ALA A 292 100.25 83.52 -96.42
C ALA A 292 100.50 85.02 -96.15
N ARG A 293 100.62 85.45 -94.88
CA ARG A 293 100.95 86.83 -94.50
C ARG A 293 102.37 87.26 -94.88
N GLN A 294 103.31 86.32 -95.01
CA GLN A 294 104.67 86.58 -95.48
C GLN A 294 104.75 86.82 -97.01
N LEU A 295 103.73 86.39 -97.77
CA LEU A 295 103.64 86.56 -99.22
C LEU A 295 102.64 87.66 -99.65
N GLN A 296 101.89 88.24 -98.72
CA GLN A 296 100.77 89.17 -99.01
C GLN A 296 100.95 90.58 -98.42
N GLN A 297 102.20 91.06 -98.33
CA GLN A 297 102.54 92.49 -98.14
C GLN A 297 103.18 93.15 -99.38
N GLN A 298 103.33 92.41 -100.48
CA GLN A 298 103.46 92.99 -101.81
C GLN A 298 102.08 92.93 -102.49
N GLN A 299 101.55 94.10 -102.83
CA GLN A 299 100.38 94.29 -103.70
C GLN A 299 99.02 93.97 -103.05
N GLN A 300 98.59 94.87 -102.15
CA GLN A 300 97.21 94.93 -101.67
C GLN A 300 96.34 95.65 -102.69
N GLY A 301 95.39 94.91 -103.26
CA GLY A 301 94.36 95.43 -104.15
C GLY A 301 93.14 94.50 -104.21
N GLY A 302 92.04 94.96 -103.62
CA GLY A 302 90.71 94.98 -104.26
C GLY A 302 89.83 93.73 -104.27
N GLY A 303 88.60 93.91 -103.75
CA GLY A 303 87.36 93.21 -104.16
C GLY A 303 87.12 91.85 -103.50
N SER A 304 85.92 91.29 -103.40
CA SER A 304 84.52 91.69 -103.66
C SER A 304 83.65 90.47 -103.26
N SER A 305 82.32 90.64 -103.31
CA SER A 305 81.26 89.63 -103.52
C SER A 305 80.86 88.62 -102.41
N SER A 306 79.62 88.84 -101.92
CA SER A 306 78.53 87.91 -101.53
C SER A 306 78.29 86.75 -102.55
N PRO A 307 77.33 85.77 -102.44
CA PRO A 307 76.00 85.81 -101.78
C PRO A 307 75.42 84.46 -101.23
N GLN A 308 74.13 84.48 -100.80
CA GLN A 308 73.05 83.45 -100.96
C GLN A 308 73.32 82.00 -100.48
N GLU A 309 72.39 81.11 -100.15
CA GLU A 309 70.93 80.91 -100.29
C GLU A 309 70.61 79.68 -99.40
N GLU A 310 69.56 79.71 -98.57
CA GLU A 310 68.27 79.04 -98.79
C GLU A 310 68.18 77.52 -98.56
N ALA A 311 67.03 77.17 -97.97
CA ALA A 311 66.24 75.96 -98.18
C ALA A 311 66.78 74.65 -97.60
N ALA A 312 65.98 73.64 -97.27
CA ALA A 312 64.56 73.46 -97.00
C ALA A 312 64.40 71.96 -96.70
N GLY A 313 63.37 71.59 -95.93
CA GLY A 313 62.88 70.21 -95.84
C GLY A 313 63.80 69.28 -95.04
N GLY A 314 63.33 68.22 -94.41
CA GLY A 314 62.10 67.45 -94.46
C GLY A 314 62.49 66.16 -93.70
N PHE A 315 61.62 65.50 -92.95
CA PHE A 315 60.60 64.57 -93.44
C PHE A 315 60.78 63.26 -92.67
N GLY A 316 59.67 62.64 -92.26
CA GLY A 316 59.57 61.23 -91.88
C GLY A 316 60.05 60.89 -90.46
N GLY A 317 59.30 60.20 -89.60
CA GLY A 317 58.08 59.45 -89.83
C GLY A 317 58.13 58.14 -89.03
N SER A 318 56.93 57.69 -88.67
CA SER A 318 56.54 56.31 -88.36
C SER A 318 56.93 55.72 -87.00
N ARG A 319 55.95 55.38 -86.14
CA ARG A 319 55.04 54.19 -86.17
C ARG A 319 55.69 53.07 -85.34
N SER A 320 55.07 52.58 -84.28
CA SER A 320 54.06 51.51 -84.30
C SER A 320 53.82 51.14 -82.83
N GLY A 321 52.58 51.08 -82.32
CA GLY A 321 51.77 49.86 -82.32
C GLY A 321 52.09 49.03 -81.06
N GLY A 322 51.17 48.48 -80.28
CA GLY A 322 49.73 48.27 -80.29
C GLY A 322 49.40 47.65 -78.92
N GLY A 323 48.19 47.84 -78.38
CA GLY A 323 47.14 46.81 -78.40
C GLY A 323 47.33 45.83 -77.22
N GLY A 324 46.34 45.40 -76.45
CA GLY A 324 44.89 45.51 -76.42
C GLY A 324 44.49 44.83 -75.08
N GLU A 325 43.36 45.19 -74.48
CA GLU A 325 42.13 44.35 -74.51
C GLU A 325 42.23 43.14 -73.57
N GLU A 326 41.25 42.73 -72.79
CA GLU A 326 39.86 43.14 -72.56
C GLU A 326 39.32 42.19 -71.47
N ALA A 327 38.41 42.69 -70.62
CA ALA A 327 37.13 42.06 -70.28
C ALA A 327 37.15 40.71 -69.50
N GLU A 328 36.12 40.25 -68.77
CA GLU A 328 34.74 40.66 -68.51
C GLU A 328 34.20 39.76 -67.37
N ALA A 329 33.08 40.16 -66.75
CA ALA A 329 32.02 39.34 -66.10
C ALA A 329 32.42 38.29 -65.01
N GLY A 330 31.90 38.31 -63.77
CA GLY A 330 30.49 38.14 -63.35
C GLY A 330 29.95 36.72 -63.68
N PRO A 331 29.10 36.00 -62.90
CA PRO A 331 28.24 36.43 -61.77
C PRO A 331 28.02 35.39 -60.61
N SER A 332 27.21 35.80 -59.62
CA SER A 332 26.12 35.10 -58.88
C SER A 332 26.06 33.56 -58.67
N LEU A 333 25.76 33.14 -57.43
CA LEU A 333 24.64 32.26 -56.95
C LEU A 333 24.99 31.75 -55.52
N ALA A 334 24.27 32.08 -54.44
CA ALA A 334 22.94 31.64 -53.97
C ALA A 334 22.92 30.30 -53.19
N SER A 335 22.09 30.29 -52.12
CA SER A 335 21.67 29.19 -51.21
C SER A 335 22.39 29.19 -49.84
N SER A 336 21.75 29.13 -48.66
CA SER A 336 20.35 28.86 -48.29
C SER A 336 20.05 29.37 -46.86
N LEU A 337 18.81 29.83 -46.68
CA LEU A 337 18.09 29.91 -45.40
C LEU A 337 17.99 28.54 -44.70
N PHE A 338 18.02 28.50 -43.36
CA PHE A 338 17.02 27.72 -42.59
C PHE A 338 16.87 28.21 -41.15
N TRP A 339 15.61 28.40 -40.76
CA TRP A 339 15.07 28.65 -39.42
C TRP A 339 14.63 27.32 -38.78
N GLY A 340 14.69 27.17 -37.46
CA GLY A 340 13.98 26.12 -36.71
C GLY A 340 14.51 25.93 -35.28
N GLN A 341 13.93 26.54 -34.23
CA GLN A 341 12.76 26.06 -33.45
C GLN A 341 13.14 24.88 -32.52
N ARG A 342 13.42 25.11 -31.23
CA ARG A 342 12.49 25.06 -30.07
C ARG A 342 11.51 23.89 -30.09
N ASN A 343 11.70 22.91 -29.20
CA ASN A 343 10.66 22.28 -28.37
C ASN A 343 11.25 21.18 -27.47
N GLY A 344 10.72 21.07 -26.25
CA GLY A 344 10.81 19.88 -25.39
C GLY A 344 11.74 20.03 -24.22
#